data_AF-A0A7Y2GF26-F1
#
_entry.id   AF-A0A7Y2GF26-F1
#
_cell.length_a   1.000
_cell.length_b   1.000
_cell.length_c   1.000
_cell.angle_alpha   90.00
_cell.angle_beta   90.00
_cell.angle_gamma   90.00
#
_symmetry.space_group_name_H-M   'P 1'
#
loop_
_entity.id
_entity.type
_entity.pdbx_description
1 polymer ?
#
loop_
_entity_poly.entity_id
_entity_poly.type
_entity_poly.pdbx_seq_one_letter_code
_entity_poly.pdbx_strand_id
1 'polypeptide(L)'
;RRCFFHYIRFPEMDTLKKIVEVHHPGIKESLLTTALTQFYEVREQAGLKKKPSTSEVLDWLKLLLAEDMDAADLKTDGKSALPKLHGALLKNEQDVHLFERLAFMARAQR
;
A
#
# COMPACT_ATOMS: atom_id res chain seq x y z
N ARG A 1 -35.79 -0.42 10.06
CA ARG A 1 -34.49 0.24 9.74
C ARG A 1 -34.60 0.89 8.37
N ARG A 2 -34.71 2.22 8.29
CA ARG A 2 -34.73 2.96 7.02
C ARG A 2 -33.36 3.65 6.85
N CYS A 3 -32.34 2.88 6.45
CA CYS A 3 -31.07 3.45 6.01
C CYS A 3 -30.86 3.11 4.54
N PHE A 4 -30.52 4.12 3.75
CA PHE A 4 -30.03 3.94 2.39
C PHE A 4 -28.52 3.71 2.45
N PHE A 5 -28.06 2.64 1.80
CA PHE A 5 -26.64 2.35 1.63
C PHE A 5 -26.24 2.68 0.20
N HIS A 6 -25.20 3.49 0.04
CA HIS A 6 -24.59 3.75 -1.26
C HIS A 6 -23.16 3.20 -1.23
N TYR A 7 -22.89 2.24 -2.10
CA TYR A 7 -21.58 1.63 -2.22
C TYR A 7 -20.70 2.44 -3.17
N ILE A 8 -19.59 2.95 -2.64
CA ILE A 8 -18.55 3.61 -3.44
C ILE A 8 -17.45 2.58 -3.67
N ARG A 9 -17.14 2.33 -4.94
CA ARG A 9 -16.01 1.47 -5.32
C ARG A 9 -14.71 2.13 -4.90
N PHE A 10 -13.73 1.30 -4.52
CA PHE A 10 -12.39 1.78 -4.29
C PHE A 10 -11.85 2.42 -5.60
N PRO A 11 -11.15 3.57 -5.52
CA PRO A 11 -10.71 4.27 -6.72
C PRO A 11 -9.68 3.45 -7.52
N GLU A 12 -9.74 3.61 -8.84
CA GLU A 12 -8.69 3.20 -9.77
C GLU A 12 -7.45 4.07 -9.63
N MET A 13 -6.31 3.61 -10.16
CA MET A 13 -5.02 4.27 -10.01
C MET A 13 -5.04 5.75 -10.42
N ASP A 14 -5.67 6.10 -11.54
CA ASP A 14 -5.74 7.50 -12.01
C ASP A 14 -6.53 8.39 -11.05
N THR A 15 -7.61 7.86 -10.47
CA THR A 15 -8.41 8.59 -9.47
C THR A 15 -7.63 8.74 -8.17
N LEU A 16 -6.91 7.69 -7.76
CA LEU A 16 -6.09 7.73 -6.55
C LEU A 16 -4.91 8.70 -6.70
N LYS A 17 -4.27 8.79 -7.88
CA LYS A 17 -3.25 9.81 -8.18
C LYS A 17 -3.79 11.23 -7.99
N LYS A 18 -5.01 11.51 -8.48
CA LYS A 18 -5.66 12.82 -8.27
C LYS A 18 -5.93 13.11 -6.79
N ILE A 19 -6.35 12.10 -6.03
CA ILE A 19 -6.55 12.25 -4.58
C ILE A 19 -5.22 12.56 -3.90
N VAL A 20 -4.15 11.84 -4.25
CA VAL A 20 -2.81 12.06 -3.68
C VAL A 20 -2.30 13.46 -3.99
N GLU A 21 -2.46 13.96 -5.23
CA GLU A 21 -1.99 15.30 -5.63
C GLU A 21 -2.57 16.41 -4.74
N VAL A 22 -3.82 16.26 -4.29
CA VAL A 22 -4.47 17.22 -3.38
C VAL A 22 -3.82 17.21 -1.99
N HIS A 23 -3.29 16.07 -1.54
CA HIS A 23 -2.71 15.90 -0.21
C HIS A 23 -1.19 16.12 -0.18
N HIS A 24 -0.51 15.80 -1.28
CA HIS A 24 0.94 15.84 -1.44
C HIS A 24 1.32 16.48 -2.78
N PRO A 25 1.14 17.80 -2.92
CA PRO A 25 1.42 18.50 -4.19
C PRO A 25 2.90 18.40 -4.54
N GLY A 26 3.20 18.11 -5.82
CA GLY A 26 4.58 18.04 -6.32
C GLY A 26 5.34 16.76 -5.96
N ILE A 27 4.65 15.69 -5.56
CA ILE A 27 5.26 14.38 -5.38
C ILE A 27 5.89 13.88 -6.70
N LYS A 28 7.09 13.29 -6.63
CA LYS A 28 7.77 12.71 -7.81
C LYS A 28 6.89 11.62 -8.42
N GLU A 29 6.57 11.73 -9.71
CA GLU A 29 5.66 10.79 -10.39
C GLU A 29 6.17 9.33 -10.37
N SER A 30 7.48 9.15 -10.45
CA SER A 30 8.13 7.84 -10.38
C SER A 30 7.94 7.17 -9.01
N LEU A 31 8.06 7.95 -7.93
CA LEU A 31 7.80 7.50 -6.57
C LEU A 31 6.32 7.15 -6.40
N LEU A 32 5.44 8.07 -6.80
CA LEU A 32 3.99 7.87 -6.70
C LEU A 32 3.53 6.60 -7.43
N THR A 33 3.96 6.44 -8.68
CA THR A 33 3.58 5.26 -9.49
C THR A 33 4.11 3.98 -8.86
N THR A 34 5.35 3.96 -8.38
CA THR A 34 5.94 2.78 -7.72
C THR A 34 5.21 2.43 -6.43
N ALA A 35 4.91 3.44 -5.60
CA ALA A 35 4.18 3.27 -4.35
C ALA A 35 2.76 2.75 -4.59
N LEU A 36 2.02 3.36 -5.52
CA LEU A 36 0.67 2.93 -5.83
C LEU A 36 0.61 1.50 -6.38
N THR A 37 1.55 1.12 -7.25
CA THR A 37 1.66 -0.27 -7.73
C THR A 37 1.81 -1.25 -6.57
N GLN A 38 2.76 -1.01 -5.65
CA GLN A 38 2.94 -1.87 -4.48
C GLN A 38 1.72 -1.89 -3.57
N PHE A 39 1.06 -0.74 -3.40
CA PHE A 39 -0.16 -0.66 -2.62
C PHE A 39 -1.27 -1.54 -3.21
N TYR A 40 -1.50 -1.49 -4.52
CA TYR A 40 -2.50 -2.33 -5.17
C TYR A 40 -2.12 -3.82 -5.10
N GLU A 41 -0.84 -4.18 -5.23
CA GLU A 41 -0.38 -5.55 -5.01
C GLU A 41 -0.72 -6.05 -3.60
N VAL A 42 -0.43 -5.25 -2.57
CA VAL A 42 -0.81 -5.58 -1.18
C VAL A 42 -2.33 -5.72 -1.07
N ARG A 43 -3.10 -4.78 -1.63
CA ARG A 43 -4.56 -4.75 -1.51
C ARG A 43 -5.26 -5.92 -2.20
N GLU A 44 -4.66 -6.42 -3.28
CA GLU A 44 -5.16 -7.58 -4.03
C GLU A 44 -4.69 -8.91 -3.45
N GLN A 45 -3.79 -8.90 -2.45
CA GLN A 45 -3.39 -10.11 -1.72
C GLN A 45 -4.60 -10.82 -1.10
N ALA A 46 -4.76 -12.09 -1.44
CA ALA A 46 -5.79 -12.93 -0.88
C ALA A 46 -5.53 -13.20 0.62
N GLY A 47 -6.59 -13.23 1.42
CA GLY A 47 -6.51 -13.54 2.85
C GLY A 47 -6.40 -12.32 3.78
N LEU A 48 -6.31 -11.10 3.23
CA LEU A 48 -6.39 -9.88 4.02
C LEU A 48 -7.75 -9.75 4.71
N LYS A 49 -7.75 -9.58 6.03
CA LYS A 49 -8.97 -9.38 6.81
C LYS A 49 -9.57 -8.01 6.54
N LYS A 50 -8.72 -6.98 6.44
CA LYS A 50 -9.11 -5.62 6.06
C LYS A 50 -8.22 -5.14 4.93
N LYS A 51 -8.83 -4.87 3.77
CA LYS A 51 -8.11 -4.25 2.67
C LYS A 51 -7.71 -2.81 3.06
N PRO A 52 -6.44 -2.42 2.86
CA PRO A 52 -6.00 -1.05 3.03
C PRO A 52 -6.89 -0.06 2.24
N SER A 53 -7.21 1.09 2.85
CA SER A 53 -8.04 2.13 2.26
C SER A 53 -7.21 3.31 1.76
N THR A 54 -7.88 4.31 1.18
CA THR A 54 -7.26 5.54 0.69
C THR A 54 -6.51 6.27 1.80
N SER A 55 -7.05 6.30 3.03
CA SER A 55 -6.39 6.93 4.17
C SER A 55 -5.06 6.27 4.52
N GLU A 56 -5.00 4.93 4.49
CA GLU A 56 -3.75 4.22 4.75
C GLU A 56 -2.67 4.50 3.69
N VAL A 57 -3.04 4.66 2.42
CA VAL A 57 -2.08 5.08 1.37
C VAL A 57 -1.53 6.47 1.61
N LEU A 58 -2.39 7.41 1.99
CA LEU A 58 -1.96 8.79 2.25
C LEU A 58 -1.02 8.85 3.45
N ASP A 59 -1.36 8.12 4.53
CA ASP A 59 -0.49 7.99 5.70
C ASP A 59 0.87 7.37 5.33
N TRP A 60 0.86 6.33 4.48
CA TRP A 60 2.08 5.68 4.05
C TRP A 60 2.95 6.57 3.16
N LEU A 61 2.36 7.26 2.17
CA LEU A 61 3.08 8.23 1.34
C LEU A 61 3.69 9.36 2.17
N LYS A 62 2.98 9.85 3.19
CA LYS A 62 3.50 10.85 4.12
C LYS A 62 4.76 10.37 4.83
N LEU A 63 4.80 9.11 5.26
CA LEU A 63 5.99 8.53 5.90
C LEU A 63 7.15 8.38 4.91
N LEU A 64 6.89 7.91 3.68
CA LEU A 64 7.91 7.80 2.65
C LEU A 64 8.57 9.15 2.34
N LEU A 65 7.76 10.21 2.26
CA LEU A 65 8.26 11.57 2.05
C LEU A 65 9.02 12.12 3.26
N ALA A 66 8.60 11.78 4.49
CA ALA A 66 9.29 12.21 5.70
C ALA A 66 10.69 11.58 5.84
N GLU A 67 10.86 10.37 5.31
CA GLU A 67 12.13 9.64 5.27
C GLU A 67 12.97 9.94 4.01
N ASP A 68 12.57 10.92 3.18
CA ASP A 68 13.22 11.30 1.91
C ASP A 68 13.45 10.12 0.95
N MET A 69 12.52 9.17 0.92
CA MET A 69 12.65 7.96 0.11
C MET A 69 12.32 8.19 -1.36
N ASP A 70 13.09 7.58 -2.25
CA ASP A 70 12.85 7.58 -3.68
C ASP A 70 12.29 6.25 -4.22
N ALA A 71 11.85 6.24 -5.48
CA ALA A 71 11.30 5.05 -6.13
C ALA A 71 12.27 3.85 -6.13
N ALA A 72 13.58 4.12 -6.14
CA ALA A 72 14.61 3.09 -6.04
C ALA A 72 14.62 2.43 -4.65
N ASP A 73 14.37 3.19 -3.59
CA ASP A 73 14.32 2.66 -2.22
C ASP A 73 13.11 1.76 -2.00
N LEU A 74 12.02 2.01 -2.72
CA LEU A 74 10.84 1.16 -2.68
C LEU A 74 11.04 -0.19 -3.36
N LYS A 75 11.99 -0.31 -4.30
CA LYS A 75 12.24 -1.60 -4.97
C LYS A 75 12.80 -2.60 -3.96
N THR A 76 12.06 -3.67 -3.75
CA THR A 76 12.42 -4.72 -2.79
C THR A 76 13.49 -5.64 -3.38
N ASP A 77 14.55 -5.91 -2.62
CA ASP A 77 15.65 -6.84 -2.96
C ASP A 77 15.24 -8.33 -2.97
N GLY A 78 13.96 -8.64 -3.22
CA GLY A 78 13.42 -10.00 -3.22
C GLY A 78 13.51 -10.74 -1.88
N LYS A 79 14.05 -10.12 -0.83
CA LYS A 79 14.15 -10.68 0.53
C LYS A 79 12.90 -10.39 1.35
N SER A 80 12.37 -9.18 1.35
CA SER A 80 11.13 -8.87 2.10
C SER A 80 9.91 -8.95 1.16
N ALA A 81 8.85 -9.66 1.55
CA ALA A 81 7.56 -9.58 0.83
C ALA A 81 6.73 -8.37 1.29
N LEU A 82 7.14 -7.72 2.38
CA LEU A 82 6.47 -6.55 2.93
C LEU A 82 7.11 -5.27 2.36
N PRO A 83 6.30 -4.30 1.89
CA PRO A 83 6.78 -2.97 1.55
C PRO A 83 7.49 -2.29 2.74
N LYS A 84 8.40 -1.36 2.44
CA LYS A 84 8.99 -0.51 3.48
C LYS A 84 7.89 0.29 4.18
N LEU A 85 7.99 0.43 5.50
CA LEU A 85 6.99 1.15 6.32
C LEU A 85 5.56 0.59 6.22
N HIS A 86 5.40 -0.72 5.98
CA HIS A 86 4.11 -1.39 5.83
C HIS A 86 3.16 -1.23 7.02
N GLY A 87 3.63 -0.82 8.20
CA GLY A 87 2.77 -0.55 9.37
C GLY A 87 1.73 0.56 9.13
N ALA A 88 1.95 1.46 8.16
CA ALA A 88 0.93 2.42 7.74
C ALA A 88 -0.16 1.79 6.85
N LEU A 89 0.18 0.73 6.11
CA LEU A 89 -0.74 0.01 5.22
C LEU A 89 -1.53 -1.07 5.98
N LEU A 90 -0.86 -1.83 6.84
CA LEU A 90 -1.40 -2.98 7.55
C LEU A 90 -1.62 -2.63 9.03
N LYS A 91 -2.88 -2.37 9.40
CA LYS A 91 -3.28 -2.00 10.77
C LYS A 91 -3.59 -3.20 11.67
N ASN A 92 -3.40 -4.42 11.19
CA ASN A 92 -3.68 -5.65 11.93
C ASN A 92 -2.46 -6.58 11.90
N GLU A 93 -2.05 -7.04 13.08
CA GLU A 93 -0.94 -7.95 13.27
C GLU A 93 -1.10 -9.25 12.46
N GLN A 94 -2.34 -9.75 12.34
CA GLN A 94 -2.63 -10.97 11.57
C GLN A 94 -2.30 -10.82 10.08
N ASP A 95 -2.55 -9.64 9.52
CA ASP A 95 -2.24 -9.35 8.13
C ASP A 95 -0.71 -9.27 7.94
N VAL A 96 0.03 -8.72 8.91
CA VAL A 96 1.51 -8.74 8.91
C VAL A 96 2.04 -10.19 8.92
N HIS A 97 1.55 -11.02 9.85
CA HIS A 97 1.92 -12.45 9.94
C HIS A 97 1.59 -13.25 8.67
N LEU A 98 0.54 -12.87 7.93
CA LEU A 98 0.22 -13.49 6.64
C LEU A 98 1.34 -13.23 5.62
N PHE A 99 1.75 -11.97 5.47
CA PHE A 99 2.81 -11.59 4.54
C PHE A 99 4.17 -12.16 4.94
N GLU A 100 4.50 -12.24 6.22
CA GLU A 100 5.73 -12.87 6.70
C GLU A 100 5.79 -14.36 6.33
N ARG A 101 4.68 -15.09 6.50
CA ARG A 101 4.59 -16.50 6.06
C ARG A 101 4.74 -16.65 4.56
N LEU A 102 4.11 -15.78 3.77
CA LEU A 102 4.25 -15.77 2.31
C LEU A 102 5.71 -15.50 1.89
N ALA A 103 6.37 -14.53 2.54
CA ALA A 103 7.78 -14.23 2.32
C ALA A 103 8.68 -15.45 2.62
N PHE A 104 8.41 -16.14 3.73
CA PHE A 104 9.16 -17.33 4.12
C PHE A 104 9.02 -18.46 3.10
N MET A 105 7.79 -18.75 2.64
CA MET A 105 7.55 -19.78 1.62
C MET A 105 8.22 -19.45 0.28
N ALA A 106 8.17 -18.19 -0.15
CA ALA A 106 8.81 -17.75 -1.40
C ALA A 106 10.35 -17.85 -1.35
N ARG A 107 10.95 -17.67 -0.16
CA ARG A 107 12.40 -17.88 0.05
C ARG A 107 12.77 -19.37 0.04
N ALA A 108 11.91 -20.24 0.55
CA ALA A 108 12.17 -21.68 0.61
C ALA A 108 12.07 -22.38 -0.76
N GLN A 109 11.43 -21.75 -1.76
CA GLN A 109 11.30 -22.26 -3.13
C GLN A 109 12.43 -21.80 -4.07
N ARG A 110 13.40 -21.01 -3.60
CA ARG A 110 14.56 -20.55 -4.38
C ARG A 110 15.82 -21.36 -4.08
#